data_AF-A0AAF0MEI3-F1
#
_entry.id   AF-A0AAF0MEI3-F1
#
_cell.length_a   1.000
_cell.length_b   1.000
_cell.length_c   1.000
_cell.angle_alpha   90.00
_cell.angle_beta   90.00
_cell.angle_gamma   90.00
#
_symmetry.space_group_name_H-M   'P 1'
#
loop_
_entity.id
_entity.type
_entity.pdbx_description
1 polymer ?
#
loop_
_entity_poly.entity_id
_entity_poly.type
_entity_poly.pdbx_seq_one_letter_code
_entity_poly.pdbx_strand_id
1 'polypeptide(L)'
;MLTVSVPTGTILCPDCRDCFADCGRCAGLGYVNGDGTRTWDRREGGSGEVRVLITGSREFTDRETIAKALSQVRRENGYRTLVVVHGAARGADALAAAVVQGADPGRARQEAYPVTDAEWRPDGPGGRLDYAAGPRRNKRMVDSGADICLAFFVAGAKNTGTKHCSNTAEKAGIPVRKFEQSPW
;
A
#
# COMPACT_ATOMS: atom_id res chain seq x y z
N MET A 1 32.01 -1.88 13.17
CA MET A 1 30.87 -2.54 13.82
C MET A 1 30.32 -1.56 14.85
N LEU A 2 29.30 -0.77 14.50
CA LEU A 2 28.77 0.30 15.37
C LEU A 2 27.65 -0.28 16.24
N THR A 3 27.89 -0.37 17.54
CA THR A 3 26.92 -0.75 18.58
C THR A 3 26.10 0.48 18.96
N VAL A 4 24.79 0.44 18.71
CA VAL A 4 23.82 1.44 19.18
C VAL A 4 23.26 0.96 20.53
N SER A 5 23.34 1.81 21.55
CA SER A 5 22.78 1.55 22.88
C SER A 5 21.30 1.94 22.90
N VAL A 6 20.44 1.02 23.35
CA VAL A 6 18.98 1.21 23.44
C VAL A 6 18.61 1.51 24.90
N PRO A 7 17.73 2.49 25.19
CA PRO A 7 17.32 2.79 26.55
C PRO A 7 16.70 1.57 27.26
N THR A 8 17.12 1.36 28.51
CA THR A 8 16.73 0.25 29.37
C THR A 8 15.21 0.19 29.50
N GLY A 9 14.61 -0.95 29.14
CA GLY A 9 13.13 -1.16 29.15
C GLY A 9 12.49 -1.25 27.76
N THR A 10 13.23 -0.95 26.69
CA THR A 10 12.75 -1.13 25.31
C THR A 10 12.99 -2.56 24.84
N ILE A 11 11.99 -3.45 24.93
CA ILE A 11 12.01 -4.75 24.23
C ILE A 11 11.94 -4.45 22.73
N LEU A 12 13.08 -4.37 22.06
CA LEU A 12 13.14 -4.32 20.60
C LEU A 12 12.53 -5.63 20.06
N CYS A 13 11.43 -5.52 19.31
CA CYS A 13 11.04 -6.64 18.47
C CYS A 13 12.11 -6.77 17.36
N PRO A 14 12.76 -7.93 17.21
CA PRO A 14 13.83 -8.11 16.22
C PRO A 14 13.37 -7.84 14.76
N ASP A 15 12.05 -7.86 14.50
CA ASP A 15 11.44 -7.61 13.18
C ASP A 15 10.98 -6.15 12.92
N CYS A 16 11.09 -5.28 13.93
CA CYS A 16 10.57 -3.90 13.87
C CYS A 16 11.39 -3.01 12.88
N ARG A 17 12.58 -3.48 12.43
CA ARG A 17 13.41 -2.79 11.42
C ARG A 17 12.87 -2.91 9.99
N ASP A 18 11.98 -3.85 9.66
CA ASP A 18 11.49 -4.07 8.28
C ASP A 18 9.96 -4.06 8.16
N CYS A 19 9.25 -3.83 9.26
CA CYS A 19 7.81 -3.88 9.33
C CYS A 19 7.18 -2.54 8.90
N PHE A 20 6.34 -2.56 7.86
CA PHE A 20 5.39 -1.47 7.59
C PHE A 20 4.21 -1.52 8.58
N ALA A 21 3.95 -2.68 9.19
CA ALA A 21 2.85 -2.83 10.13
C ALA A 21 3.16 -2.17 11.46
N ASP A 22 2.12 -1.67 12.10
CA ASP A 22 2.18 -1.04 13.41
C ASP A 22 2.71 -2.05 14.44
N CYS A 23 4.04 -2.13 14.56
CA CYS A 23 4.69 -2.62 15.76
C CYS A 23 4.06 -1.77 16.89
N GLY A 24 3.27 -2.34 17.81
CA GLY A 24 2.60 -1.61 18.90
C GLY A 24 3.54 -0.84 19.86
N ARG A 25 4.83 -0.85 19.53
CA ARG A 25 5.96 -0.19 20.17
C ARG A 25 6.59 0.93 19.32
N CYS A 26 6.42 0.96 17.99
CA CYS A 26 6.98 2.01 17.11
C CYS A 26 6.07 2.48 15.93
N ALA A 27 4.89 1.89 15.72
CA ALA A 27 3.96 2.22 14.63
C ALA A 27 4.56 2.21 13.20
N GLY A 28 5.59 1.38 12.96
CA GLY A 28 6.26 1.30 11.65
C GLY A 28 7.13 2.52 11.29
N LEU A 29 7.43 3.41 12.25
CA LEU A 29 8.11 4.69 12.03
C LEU A 29 9.64 4.64 12.07
N GLY A 30 10.23 3.46 12.29
CA GLY A 30 11.64 3.37 12.69
C GLY A 30 11.85 3.84 14.13
N TYR A 31 13.06 4.30 14.46
CA TYR A 31 13.34 4.90 15.76
C TYR A 31 12.90 6.36 15.73
N VAL A 32 12.01 6.76 16.67
CA VAL A 32 11.74 8.17 16.94
C VAL A 32 12.78 8.64 17.96
N ASN A 33 13.63 9.57 17.54
CA ASN A 33 14.60 10.23 18.40
C ASN A 33 13.87 11.04 19.48
N GLY A 34 14.54 11.36 20.59
CA GLY A 34 13.96 12.16 21.68
C GLY A 34 13.51 13.57 21.27
N ASP A 35 13.93 14.04 20.10
CA ASP A 35 13.57 15.32 19.48
C ASP A 35 12.38 15.22 18.49
N GLY A 36 11.76 14.04 18.36
CA GLY A 36 10.66 13.79 17.44
C GLY A 36 11.08 13.50 15.99
N THR A 37 12.37 13.54 15.66
CA THR A 37 12.88 13.15 14.34
C THR A 37 12.94 11.62 14.18
N ARG A 38 12.93 11.12 12.94
CA ARG A 38 12.99 9.67 12.66
C ARG A 38 14.37 9.29 12.11
N THR A 39 15.00 8.29 12.71
CA THR A 39 16.24 7.68 12.21
C THR A 39 15.95 6.32 11.58
N TRP A 40 16.41 6.15 10.34
CA TRP A 40 16.25 4.94 9.55
C TRP A 40 17.57 4.18 9.51
N ASP A 41 17.63 3.02 10.19
CA ASP A 41 18.78 2.12 10.09
C ASP A 41 18.73 1.44 8.71
N ARG A 42 19.61 1.89 7.80
CA ARG A 42 19.63 1.46 6.41
C ARG A 42 20.42 0.15 6.33
N ARG A 43 19.73 -0.99 6.42
CA ARG A 43 20.27 -2.21 5.78
C ARG A 43 20.42 -1.90 4.30
N GLU A 44 21.53 -2.28 3.69
CA GLU A 44 21.66 -2.31 2.23
C GLU A 44 20.58 -3.27 1.71
N GLY A 45 19.43 -2.70 1.30
CA GLY A 45 18.41 -3.45 0.58
C GLY A 45 18.96 -3.86 -0.79
N GLY A 46 18.41 -4.91 -1.40
CA GLY A 46 18.74 -5.25 -2.78
C GLY A 46 18.55 -4.03 -3.69
N SER A 47 19.37 -3.90 -4.73
CA SER A 47 19.23 -2.81 -5.70
C SER A 47 17.94 -2.94 -6.51
N GLY A 48 17.34 -1.80 -6.87
CA GLY A 48 16.15 -1.72 -7.70
C GLY A 48 14.82 -1.59 -6.95
N GLU A 49 13.73 -1.65 -7.71
CA GLU A 49 12.36 -1.41 -7.22
C GLU A 49 11.46 -2.61 -7.49
N VAL A 50 10.35 -2.69 -6.75
CA VAL A 50 9.24 -3.63 -6.96
C VAL A 50 7.94 -2.83 -7.01
N ARG A 51 7.20 -2.94 -8.11
CA ARG A 51 5.93 -2.25 -8.33
C ARG A 51 4.78 -3.09 -7.78
N VAL A 52 4.11 -2.57 -6.76
CA VAL A 52 3.01 -3.25 -6.05
C VAL A 52 1.71 -2.53 -6.36
N LEU A 53 0.83 -3.16 -7.12
CA LEU A 53 -0.51 -2.65 -7.37
C LEU A 53 -1.40 -2.93 -6.16
N ILE A 54 -2.02 -1.88 -5.61
CA ILE A 54 -3.01 -1.97 -4.55
C ILE A 54 -4.38 -1.65 -5.14
N THR A 55 -5.35 -2.48 -4.78
CA THR A 55 -6.76 -2.18 -4.99
C THR A 55 -7.56 -2.75 -3.83
N GLY A 56 -8.57 -2.03 -3.37
CA GLY A 56 -9.44 -2.60 -2.35
C GLY A 56 -10.75 -1.91 -2.12
N SER A 57 -11.54 -2.51 -1.23
CA SER A 57 -12.86 -2.02 -0.86
C SER A 57 -12.78 -0.60 -0.31
N ARG A 58 -13.80 0.21 -0.64
CA ARG A 58 -14.00 1.53 -0.04
C ARG A 58 -14.38 1.46 1.44
N GLU A 59 -14.78 0.27 1.90
CA GLU A 59 -15.16 -0.02 3.29
C GLU A 59 -14.03 -0.72 4.06
N PHE A 60 -12.89 -1.00 3.42
CA PHE A 60 -11.77 -1.63 4.10
C PHE A 60 -11.16 -0.68 5.15
N THR A 61 -10.94 -1.19 6.35
CA THR A 61 -10.45 -0.41 7.51
C THR A 61 -9.21 -1.00 8.16
N ASP A 62 -8.88 -2.26 7.89
CA ASP A 62 -7.73 -2.95 8.48
C ASP A 62 -6.40 -2.52 7.85
N ARG A 63 -5.86 -1.40 8.33
CA ARG A 63 -4.53 -0.90 7.94
C ARG A 63 -3.43 -1.93 8.18
N GLU A 64 -3.52 -2.72 9.25
CA GLU A 64 -2.47 -3.65 9.67
C GLU A 64 -2.29 -4.76 8.63
N THR A 65 -3.39 -5.29 8.08
CA THR A 65 -3.34 -6.28 7.01
C THR A 65 -2.64 -5.75 5.75
N ILE A 66 -2.90 -4.51 5.34
CA ILE A 66 -2.20 -3.89 4.20
C ILE A 66 -0.69 -3.80 4.48
N ALA A 67 -0.35 -3.34 5.67
CA ALA A 67 1.03 -3.12 6.05
C ALA A 67 1.81 -4.44 6.19
N LYS A 68 1.20 -5.49 6.74
CA LYS A 68 1.75 -6.86 6.76
C LYS A 68 1.98 -7.38 5.33
N ALA A 69 1.01 -7.18 4.44
CA ALA A 69 1.12 -7.63 3.05
C ALA A 69 2.27 -6.92 2.31
N LEU A 70 2.42 -5.60 2.46
CA LEU A 70 3.54 -4.84 1.90
C LEU A 70 4.89 -5.30 2.49
N SER A 71 4.95 -5.56 3.79
CA SER A 71 6.16 -6.04 4.47
C SER A 71 6.58 -7.41 3.94
N GLN A 72 5.61 -8.30 3.73
CA GLN A 72 5.82 -9.61 3.16
C GLN A 72 6.38 -9.51 1.72
N VAL A 73 5.76 -8.69 0.86
CA VAL A 73 6.25 -8.48 -0.51
C VAL A 73 7.67 -7.95 -0.51
N ARG A 74 7.98 -6.97 0.34
CA ARG A 74 9.33 -6.41 0.43
C ARG A 74 10.35 -7.47 0.86
N ARG A 75 10.05 -8.28 1.87
CA ARG A 75 10.91 -9.37 2.34
C ARG A 75 11.18 -10.42 1.26
N GLU A 76 10.13 -10.86 0.57
CA GLU A 76 10.22 -11.84 -0.52
C GLU A 76 11.04 -11.33 -1.71
N ASN A 77 11.20 -10.02 -1.84
CA ASN A 77 11.93 -9.38 -2.92
C ASN A 77 13.30 -8.79 -2.50
N GLY A 78 13.90 -9.33 -1.43
CA GLY A 78 15.24 -8.92 -1.00
C GLY A 78 15.31 -7.49 -0.46
N TYR A 79 14.22 -7.00 0.13
CA TYR A 79 14.13 -5.67 0.75
C TYR A 79 14.30 -4.47 -0.19
N ARG A 80 14.09 -4.69 -1.50
CA ARG A 80 14.01 -3.64 -2.53
C ARG A 80 12.95 -2.58 -2.19
N THR A 81 13.12 -1.39 -2.74
CA THR A 81 12.16 -0.29 -2.58
C THR A 81 10.84 -0.64 -3.26
N LEU A 82 9.71 -0.44 -2.56
CA LEU A 82 8.38 -0.64 -3.13
C LEU A 82 7.89 0.63 -3.84
N VAL A 83 7.34 0.47 -5.04
CA VAL A 83 6.52 1.50 -5.69
C VAL A 83 5.07 1.07 -5.59
N VAL A 84 4.33 1.67 -4.69
CA VAL A 84 2.95 1.31 -4.39
C VAL A 84 2.02 2.07 -5.32
N VAL A 85 1.46 1.37 -6.31
CA VAL A 85 0.53 1.91 -7.30
C VAL A 85 -0.89 1.77 -6.77
N HIS A 86 -1.68 2.84 -6.68
CA HIS A 86 -3.05 2.77 -6.15
C HIS A 86 -3.98 3.82 -6.76
N GLY A 87 -5.29 3.69 -6.53
CA GLY A 87 -6.32 4.53 -7.16
C GLY A 87 -6.69 5.82 -6.46
N ALA A 88 -6.01 6.15 -5.35
CA ALA A 88 -6.40 7.25 -4.45
C ALA A 88 -7.89 7.24 -4.00
N ALA A 89 -8.54 6.06 -4.00
CA ALA A 89 -9.89 5.92 -3.48
C ALA A 89 -9.89 5.88 -1.93
N ARG A 90 -11.03 6.18 -1.31
CA ARG A 90 -11.23 5.91 0.13
C ARG A 90 -11.11 4.40 0.43
N GLY A 91 -10.88 4.05 1.69
CA GLY A 91 -10.72 2.66 2.14
C GLY A 91 -9.29 2.16 1.89
N ALA A 92 -9.15 0.96 1.33
CA ALA A 92 -7.84 0.30 1.18
C ALA A 92 -6.78 1.16 0.46
N ASP A 93 -7.14 1.83 -0.63
CA ASP A 93 -6.21 2.67 -1.40
C ASP A 93 -5.68 3.85 -0.56
N ALA A 94 -6.52 4.46 0.28
CA ALA A 94 -6.12 5.54 1.19
C ALA A 94 -5.28 5.02 2.37
N LEU A 95 -5.61 3.84 2.89
CA LEU A 95 -4.82 3.19 3.94
C LEU A 95 -3.43 2.82 3.44
N ALA A 96 -3.31 2.29 2.22
CA ALA A 96 -2.03 2.00 1.60
C ALA A 96 -1.19 3.27 1.40
N ALA A 97 -1.80 4.36 0.94
CA ALA A 97 -1.14 5.67 0.86
C ALA A 97 -0.61 6.12 2.22
N ALA A 98 -1.42 6.01 3.28
CA ALA A 98 -1.02 6.36 4.64
C ALA A 98 0.12 5.47 5.18
N VAL A 99 0.13 4.18 4.86
CA VAL A 99 1.25 3.27 5.19
C VAL A 99 2.54 3.72 4.52
N VAL A 100 2.49 4.05 3.23
CA VAL A 100 3.66 4.50 2.46
C VAL A 100 4.16 5.87 2.93
N GLN A 101 3.26 6.82 3.20
CA GLN A 101 3.60 8.14 3.73
C GLN A 101 4.27 8.08 5.11
N GLY A 102 3.91 7.09 5.92
CA GLY A 102 4.54 6.85 7.22
C GLY A 102 5.93 6.23 7.14
N ALA A 103 6.29 5.63 6.01
CA ALA A 103 7.52 4.87 5.82
C ALA A 103 8.70 5.74 5.34
N ASP A 104 9.91 5.21 5.48
CA ASP A 104 11.11 5.74 4.83
C ASP A 104 10.92 5.78 3.30
N PRO A 105 11.15 6.92 2.63
CA PRO A 105 11.12 7.01 1.16
C PRO A 105 12.04 6.00 0.45
N GLY A 106 13.12 5.55 1.11
CA GLY A 106 13.99 4.48 0.61
C GLY A 106 13.36 3.08 0.66
N ARG A 107 12.27 2.88 1.42
CA ARG A 107 11.56 1.61 1.53
C ARG A 107 10.32 1.56 0.66
N ALA A 108 9.58 2.66 0.58
CA ALA A 108 8.40 2.74 -0.25
C ALA A 108 8.12 4.16 -0.72
N ARG A 109 7.60 4.28 -1.93
CA ARG A 109 7.00 5.50 -2.48
C ARG A 109 5.69 5.15 -3.17
N GLN A 110 4.80 6.12 -3.30
CA GLN A 110 3.47 5.92 -3.88
C GLN A 110 3.37 6.49 -5.30
N GLU A 111 2.55 5.84 -6.13
CA GLU A 111 2.17 6.27 -7.48
C GLU A 111 0.64 6.25 -7.57
N ALA A 112 0.01 7.42 -7.40
CA ALA A 112 -1.44 7.54 -7.29
C ALA A 112 -2.10 7.80 -8.65
N TYR A 113 -3.20 7.09 -8.91
CA TYR A 113 -4.04 7.24 -10.10
C TYR A 113 -5.46 7.66 -9.69
N PRO A 114 -5.67 8.92 -9.27
CA PRO A 114 -7.01 9.39 -8.96
C PRO A 114 -7.91 9.38 -10.20
N VAL A 115 -9.21 9.28 -9.99
CA VAL A 115 -10.21 9.68 -10.99
C VAL A 115 -10.54 11.13 -10.71
N THR A 116 -10.26 12.00 -11.66
CA THR A 116 -10.53 13.44 -11.53
C THR A 116 -12.03 13.74 -11.69
N ASP A 117 -12.48 14.89 -11.19
CA ASP A 117 -13.88 15.32 -11.38
C ASP A 117 -14.24 15.47 -12.86
N ALA A 118 -13.28 15.91 -13.68
CA ALA A 118 -13.46 16.01 -15.13
C ALA A 118 -13.63 14.62 -15.79
N GLU A 119 -12.93 13.59 -15.31
CA GLU A 119 -13.14 12.21 -15.79
C GLU A 119 -14.46 11.62 -15.29
N TRP A 120 -14.89 11.97 -14.07
CA TRP A 120 -16.13 11.46 -13.48
C TRP A 120 -17.38 12.17 -14.01
N ARG A 121 -17.25 13.45 -14.35
CA ARG A 121 -18.29 14.34 -14.89
C ARG A 121 -17.71 15.14 -16.07
N PRO A 122 -17.61 14.54 -17.27
CA PRO A 122 -17.03 15.22 -18.43
C PRO A 122 -17.81 16.48 -18.84
N ASP A 123 -19.12 16.50 -18.58
CA ASP A 123 -20.01 17.64 -18.88
C ASP A 123 -19.99 18.73 -17.78
N GLY A 124 -19.10 18.62 -16.79
CA GLY A 124 -18.96 19.57 -15.69
C GLY A 124 -19.90 19.34 -14.50
N PRO A 125 -19.92 20.27 -13.53
CA PRO A 125 -20.74 20.16 -12.33
C PRO A 125 -22.23 20.01 -12.66
N GLY A 126 -22.88 18.97 -12.10
CA GLY A 126 -24.28 18.65 -12.42
C GLY A 126 -24.47 17.78 -13.67
N GLY A 127 -23.42 17.58 -14.47
CA GLY A 127 -23.41 16.68 -15.62
C GLY A 127 -23.53 15.20 -15.26
N ARG A 128 -23.75 14.37 -16.29
CA ARG A 128 -23.91 12.91 -16.12
C ARG A 128 -22.62 12.27 -15.62
N LEU A 129 -22.76 11.23 -14.80
CA LEU A 129 -21.63 10.44 -14.32
C LEU A 129 -21.11 9.52 -15.42
N ASP A 130 -19.79 9.51 -15.62
CA ASP A 130 -19.11 8.50 -16.43
C ASP A 130 -18.63 7.34 -15.53
N TYR A 131 -19.50 6.33 -15.41
CA TYR A 131 -19.20 5.12 -14.64
C TYR A 131 -18.01 4.31 -15.18
N ALA A 132 -17.58 4.53 -16.42
CA ALA A 132 -16.42 3.87 -17.00
C ALA A 132 -15.09 4.54 -16.63
N ALA A 133 -15.10 5.73 -16.02
CA ALA A 133 -13.87 6.39 -15.56
C ALA A 133 -13.07 5.55 -14.55
N GLY A 134 -13.74 4.91 -13.60
CA GLY A 134 -13.12 4.01 -12.63
C GLY A 134 -12.45 2.78 -13.29
N PRO A 135 -13.19 2.00 -14.09
CA PRO A 135 -12.64 0.92 -14.91
C PRO A 135 -11.47 1.33 -15.82
N ARG A 136 -11.56 2.47 -16.50
CA ARG A 136 -10.45 2.99 -17.35
C ARG A 136 -9.22 3.29 -16.51
N ARG A 137 -9.38 3.92 -15.34
CA ARG A 137 -8.29 4.13 -14.39
C ARG A 137 -7.69 2.80 -13.91
N ASN A 138 -8.51 1.80 -13.58
CA ASN A 138 -8.01 0.46 -13.19
C ASN A 138 -7.09 -0.11 -14.27
N LYS A 139 -7.50 -0.01 -15.54
CA LYS A 139 -6.67 -0.46 -16.66
C LYS A 139 -5.35 0.31 -16.72
N ARG A 140 -5.35 1.64 -16.59
CA ARG A 140 -4.12 2.44 -16.56
C ARG A 140 -3.14 2.01 -15.46
N MET A 141 -3.64 1.68 -14.26
CA MET A 141 -2.80 1.18 -13.18
C MET A 141 -2.20 -0.21 -13.49
N VAL A 142 -2.97 -1.09 -14.13
CA VAL A 142 -2.48 -2.42 -14.54
C VAL A 142 -1.44 -2.28 -15.66
N ASP A 143 -1.72 -1.42 -16.65
CA ASP A 143 -0.83 -1.16 -17.78
C ASP A 143 0.49 -0.48 -17.36
N SER A 144 0.57 0.11 -16.16
CA SER A 144 1.81 0.72 -15.64
C SER A 144 2.85 -0.32 -15.18
N GLY A 145 2.57 -1.61 -15.36
CA GLY A 145 3.51 -2.71 -15.18
C GLY A 145 3.82 -3.00 -13.71
N ALA A 146 2.83 -3.50 -12.96
CA ALA A 146 3.07 -3.97 -11.60
C ALA A 146 3.64 -5.40 -11.59
N ASP A 147 4.55 -5.68 -10.66
CA ASP A 147 5.13 -7.01 -10.44
C ASP A 147 4.17 -7.92 -9.68
N ILE A 148 3.31 -7.33 -8.84
CA ILE A 148 2.31 -8.04 -8.04
C ILE A 148 1.12 -7.13 -7.73
N CYS A 149 -0.08 -7.70 -7.66
CA CYS A 149 -1.29 -7.02 -7.21
C CYS A 149 -1.75 -7.57 -5.85
N LEU A 150 -2.00 -6.68 -4.89
CA LEU A 150 -2.64 -7.00 -3.61
C LEU A 150 -4.06 -6.44 -3.61
N ALA A 151 -5.04 -7.33 -3.53
CA ALA A 151 -6.46 -7.00 -3.60
C ALA A 151 -7.14 -7.20 -2.24
N PHE A 152 -7.67 -6.13 -1.66
CA PHE A 152 -8.26 -6.12 -0.32
C PHE A 152 -9.79 -6.04 -0.38
N PHE A 153 -10.46 -7.07 0.12
CA PHE A 153 -11.91 -7.23 0.12
C PHE A 153 -12.46 -7.08 1.55
N VAL A 154 -13.70 -6.60 1.65
CA VAL A 154 -14.49 -6.72 2.89
C VAL A 154 -15.60 -7.72 2.63
N ALA A 155 -15.71 -8.76 3.47
CA ALA A 155 -16.76 -9.76 3.31
C ALA A 155 -18.15 -9.10 3.42
N GLY A 156 -19.06 -9.46 2.50
CA GLY A 156 -20.39 -8.86 2.39
C GLY A 156 -20.45 -7.48 1.70
N ALA A 157 -19.32 -6.78 1.52
CA ALA A 157 -19.30 -5.49 0.82
C ALA A 157 -19.42 -5.67 -0.70
N LYS A 158 -19.78 -4.56 -1.38
CA LYS A 158 -20.00 -4.56 -2.84
C LYS A 158 -18.76 -4.99 -3.64
N ASN A 159 -17.58 -4.49 -3.25
CA ASN A 159 -16.26 -4.83 -3.82
C ASN A 159 -16.13 -4.74 -5.36
N THR A 160 -17.07 -4.11 -6.09
CA THR A 160 -17.10 -4.16 -7.57
C THR A 160 -15.84 -3.60 -8.21
N GLY A 161 -15.35 -2.45 -7.72
CA GLY A 161 -14.13 -1.82 -8.23
C GLY A 161 -12.90 -2.70 -8.01
N THR A 162 -12.79 -3.29 -6.82
CA THR A 162 -11.72 -4.22 -6.44
C THR A 162 -11.72 -5.45 -7.33
N LYS A 163 -12.88 -6.12 -7.48
CA LYS A 163 -13.05 -7.31 -8.33
C LYS A 163 -12.66 -7.00 -9.78
N HIS A 164 -13.11 -5.86 -10.30
CA HIS A 164 -12.74 -5.45 -11.65
C HIS A 164 -11.22 -5.28 -11.79
N CYS A 165 -10.59 -4.55 -10.87
CA CYS A 165 -9.14 -4.28 -10.94
C CYS A 165 -8.33 -5.58 -10.80
N SER A 166 -8.62 -6.40 -9.79
CA SER A 166 -7.91 -7.67 -9.57
C SER A 166 -8.03 -8.61 -10.78
N ASN A 167 -9.23 -8.73 -11.36
CA ASN A 167 -9.44 -9.58 -12.54
C ASN A 167 -8.73 -9.02 -13.77
N THR A 168 -8.59 -7.68 -13.86
CA THR A 168 -7.83 -7.04 -14.95
C THR A 168 -6.34 -7.33 -14.79
N ALA A 169 -5.81 -7.29 -13.57
CA ALA A 169 -4.43 -7.65 -13.27
C ALA A 169 -4.13 -9.14 -13.56
N GLU A 170 -5.02 -10.05 -13.14
CA GLU A 170 -4.91 -11.49 -13.44
C GLU A 170 -4.85 -11.73 -14.96
N LYS A 171 -5.72 -11.08 -15.73
CA LYS A 171 -5.74 -11.16 -17.20
C LYS A 171 -4.48 -10.62 -17.87
N ALA A 172 -3.80 -9.66 -17.23
CA ALA A 172 -2.53 -9.12 -17.70
C ALA A 172 -1.32 -9.98 -17.28
N GLY A 173 -1.55 -11.12 -16.60
CA GLY A 173 -0.49 -12.00 -16.12
C GLY A 173 0.21 -11.53 -14.84
N ILE A 174 -0.34 -10.52 -14.17
CA ILE A 174 0.20 -10.02 -12.89
C ILE A 174 -0.27 -10.97 -11.77
N PRO A 175 0.65 -11.53 -10.96
CA PRO A 175 0.29 -12.33 -9.80
C PRO A 175 -0.60 -11.55 -8.83
N VAL A 176 -1.73 -12.13 -8.41
CA VAL A 176 -2.69 -11.48 -7.51
C VAL A 176 -2.79 -12.21 -6.18
N ARG A 177 -2.63 -11.48 -5.08
CA ARG A 177 -2.93 -11.96 -3.72
C ARG A 177 -4.20 -11.28 -3.21
N LYS A 178 -5.12 -12.06 -2.68
CA LYS A 178 -6.40 -11.59 -2.18
C LYS A 178 -6.41 -11.66 -0.65
N PHE A 179 -6.84 -10.58 -0.02
CA PHE A 179 -7.00 -10.46 1.42
C PHE A 179 -8.45 -10.12 1.71
N GLU A 180 -9.02 -10.73 2.73
CA GLU A 180 -10.42 -10.49 3.11
C GLU A 180 -10.48 -10.06 4.57
N GLN A 181 -11.12 -8.91 4.81
CA GLN A 181 -11.49 -8.45 6.13
C GLN A 181 -12.88 -8.99 6.44
N SER A 182 -12.97 -9.81 7.49
CA SER A 182 -14.25 -10.19 8.08
C SER A 182 -14.91 -8.99 8.75
N PRO A 183 -16.24 -8.86 8.68
CA PRO A 183 -16.93 -7.79 9.39
C PRO A 183 -16.83 -7.94 10.91
N TRP A 184 -16.63 -9.18 11.42
CA TRP A 184 -16.55 -9.55 12.84
C TRP A 184 -15.75 -10.84 13.02
#